data_AF-A0A2G2MAB9-F1
#
_entry.id   AF-A0A2G2MAB9-F1
#
_cell.length_a   1.000
_cell.length_b   1.000
_cell.length_c   1.000
_cell.angle_alpha   90.00
_cell.angle_beta   90.00
_cell.angle_gamma   90.00
#
_symmetry.space_group_name_H-M   'P 1'
#
loop_
_entity.id
_entity.type
_entity.pdbx_description
1 polymer ?
#
loop_
_entity_poly.entity_id
_entity_poly.type
_entity_poly.pdbx_seq_one_letter_code
_entity_poly.pdbx_strand_id
1 'polypeptide(L)'
;MLSFLPPTPSTLMETLKTKFRQRRKELGYTQPELSSRSGVSLGSLKRFESSGQISLESLLKLALVLECLDGFEGVCEEREKMPESIEDLL
;
A
#
# COMPACT_ATOMS: atom_id res chain seq x y z
N MET A 1 -19.16 -11.71 4.54
CA MET A 1 -18.57 -12.91 5.19
C MET A 1 -17.33 -12.47 5.93
N LEU A 2 -17.28 -12.68 7.25
CA LEU A 2 -16.07 -12.42 8.04
C LEU A 2 -15.04 -13.52 7.71
N SER A 3 -14.03 -13.17 6.93
CA SER A 3 -12.86 -14.03 6.72
C SER A 3 -11.95 -13.93 7.94
N PHE A 4 -11.99 -14.96 8.80
CA PHE A 4 -11.12 -15.10 9.98
C PHE A 4 -9.69 -15.57 9.64
N LEU A 5 -9.33 -15.65 8.36
CA LEU A 5 -7.97 -16.01 7.95
C LEU A 5 -7.06 -14.78 7.94
N PRO A 6 -5.86 -14.86 8.54
CA PRO A 6 -4.88 -13.79 8.45
C PRO A 6 -4.51 -13.55 6.98
N PRO A 7 -4.22 -12.29 6.58
CA PRO A 7 -3.88 -11.97 5.21
C PRO A 7 -2.61 -12.71 4.78
N THR A 8 -2.66 -13.36 3.63
CA THR A 8 -1.48 -13.87 2.94
C THR A 8 -0.81 -12.75 2.14
N PRO A 9 0.47 -12.88 1.75
CA PRO A 9 1.14 -11.91 0.89
C PRO A 9 0.35 -11.62 -0.40
N SER A 10 -0.21 -12.65 -1.04
CA SER A 10 -1.01 -12.48 -2.26
C SER A 10 -2.30 -11.69 -2.02
N THR A 11 -3.03 -11.97 -0.93
CA THR A 11 -4.24 -11.20 -0.60
C THR A 11 -3.93 -9.75 -0.25
N LEU A 12 -2.78 -9.49 0.38
CA LEU A 12 -2.33 -8.14 0.69
C LEU A 12 -1.93 -7.39 -0.59
N MET A 13 -1.21 -8.04 -1.50
CA MET A 13 -0.90 -7.48 -2.83
C MET A 13 -2.16 -7.09 -3.60
N GLU A 14 -3.18 -7.96 -3.62
CA GLU A 14 -4.48 -7.68 -4.26
C GLU A 14 -5.20 -6.49 -3.61
N THR A 15 -5.15 -6.41 -2.28
CA THR A 15 -5.73 -5.30 -1.52
C THR A 15 -5.02 -3.98 -1.83
N LEU A 16 -3.68 -3.96 -1.78
CA LEU A 16 -2.88 -2.77 -2.08
C LEU A 16 -3.09 -2.31 -3.52
N LYS A 17 -3.05 -3.23 -4.49
CA LYS A 17 -3.34 -2.96 -5.90
C LYS A 17 -4.69 -2.26 -6.06
N THR A 18 -5.73 -2.81 -5.42
CA THR A 18 -7.09 -2.28 -5.51
C THR A 18 -7.20 -0.89 -4.88
N LYS A 19 -6.65 -0.70 -3.68
CA LYS A 19 -6.66 0.59 -2.97
C LYS A 19 -5.93 1.69 -3.75
N PHE A 20 -4.73 1.42 -4.26
CA PHE A 20 -3.98 2.39 -5.06
C PHE A 20 -4.72 2.75 -6.36
N ARG A 21 -5.26 1.75 -7.06
CA ARG A 21 -6.05 1.98 -8.29
C ARG A 21 -7.30 2.82 -8.02
N GLN A 22 -7.98 2.57 -6.90
CA GLN A 22 -9.14 3.33 -6.48
C GLN A 22 -8.76 4.78 -6.16
N ARG A 23 -7.73 4.99 -5.32
CA ARG A 23 -7.23 6.34 -4.96
C ARG A 23 -6.82 7.15 -6.19
N ARG A 24 -6.15 6.51 -7.17
CA ARG A 24 -5.83 7.15 -8.46
C ARG A 24 -7.09 7.68 -9.16
N LYS A 25 -8.15 6.88 -9.22
CA LYS A 25 -9.42 7.26 -9.86
C LYS A 25 -10.15 8.35 -9.08
N GLU A 26 -10.11 8.32 -7.75
CA GLU A 26 -10.69 9.35 -6.89
C GLU A 26 -10.05 10.73 -7.12
N LEU A 27 -8.73 10.75 -7.36
CA LEU A 27 -7.99 11.94 -7.76
C LEU A 27 -8.16 12.31 -9.25
N GLY A 28 -8.95 11.56 -10.01
CA GLY A 28 -9.24 11.83 -11.42
C GLY A 28 -8.09 11.51 -12.39
N TYR A 29 -7.04 10.82 -11.94
CA TYR A 29 -5.89 10.53 -12.80
C TYR A 29 -6.11 9.30 -13.67
N THR A 30 -5.79 9.42 -14.95
CA THR A 30 -5.54 8.28 -15.85
C THR A 30 -4.21 7.59 -15.50
N GLN A 31 -3.98 6.38 -16.04
CA GLN A 31 -2.69 5.71 -15.86
C GLN A 31 -1.51 6.52 -16.46
N PRO A 32 -1.60 7.08 -17.69
CA PRO A 32 -0.53 7.92 -18.23
C PRO A 32 -0.26 9.17 -17.39
N GLU A 33 -1.31 9.81 -16.84
CA GLU A 33 -1.13 10.99 -15.97
C GLU A 33 -0.41 10.64 -14.67
N LEU A 34 -0.82 9.57 -13.98
CA LEU A 34 -0.12 9.15 -12.76
C LEU A 34 1.33 8.73 -13.06
N SER A 35 1.55 8.03 -14.17
CA SER A 35 2.89 7.66 -14.64
C SER A 35 3.77 8.90 -14.83
N SER A 36 3.26 9.92 -15.53
CA SER A 36 3.95 11.19 -15.75
C SER A 36 4.26 11.92 -14.45
N ARG A 37 3.27 12.07 -13.56
CA ARG A 37 3.41 12.79 -12.28
C ARG A 37 4.38 12.13 -11.31
N SER A 38 4.41 10.80 -11.26
CA SER A 38 5.23 10.02 -10.32
C SER A 38 6.63 9.71 -10.83
N GLY A 39 6.89 9.88 -12.12
CA GLY A 39 8.12 9.41 -12.78
C GLY A 39 8.22 7.88 -12.88
N VAL A 40 7.17 7.13 -12.54
CA VAL A 40 7.10 5.67 -12.70
C VAL A 40 6.67 5.35 -14.12
N SER A 41 7.33 4.40 -14.79
CA SER A 41 6.98 4.04 -16.16
C SER A 41 5.55 3.48 -16.27
N LEU A 42 4.85 3.80 -17.37
CA LEU A 42 3.48 3.33 -17.61
C LEU A 42 3.37 1.81 -17.58
N GLY A 43 4.39 1.10 -18.08
CA GLY A 43 4.45 -0.36 -18.02
C GLY A 43 4.51 -0.91 -16.58
N SER A 44 5.26 -0.25 -15.69
CA SER A 44 5.33 -0.64 -14.28
C SER A 44 4.02 -0.36 -13.55
N LEU A 45 3.39 0.80 -13.80
CA LEU A 45 2.06 1.11 -13.25
C LEU A 45 1.00 0.13 -13.74
N LYS A 46 0.99 -0.22 -15.02
CA LYS A 46 0.06 -1.22 -15.57
C LYS A 46 0.26 -2.59 -14.94
N ARG A 47 1.51 -3.05 -14.79
CA ARG A 47 1.83 -4.32 -14.12
C ARG A 47 1.38 -4.31 -12.67
N PHE A 48 1.61 -3.22 -11.95
CA PHE A 48 1.12 -3.06 -10.59
C PHE A 48 -0.41 -3.16 -10.53
N GLU A 49 -1.13 -2.38 -11.34
CA GLU A 49 -2.59 -2.37 -11.32
C GLU A 49 -3.25 -3.66 -11.85
N SER A 50 -2.50 -4.51 -12.57
CA SER A 50 -2.99 -5.81 -13.05
C SER A 50 -2.63 -6.96 -12.10
N SER A 51 -1.38 -7.09 -11.67
CA SER A 51 -0.86 -8.24 -10.91
C SER A 51 -0.41 -7.92 -9.48
N GLY A 52 -0.37 -6.65 -9.08
CA GLY A 52 0.17 -6.21 -7.79
C GLY A 52 1.70 -6.16 -7.74
N GLN A 53 2.39 -6.47 -8.84
CA GLN A 53 3.86 -6.53 -8.88
C GLN A 53 4.51 -5.19 -9.27
N ILE A 54 5.31 -4.65 -8.36
CA ILE A 54 6.04 -3.39 -8.51
C ILE A 54 7.30 -3.40 -7.63
N SER A 55 8.29 -2.56 -7.92
CA SER A 55 9.38 -2.31 -6.96
C SER A 55 8.89 -1.43 -5.82
N LEU A 56 9.52 -1.56 -4.65
CA LEU A 56 9.19 -0.72 -3.49
C LEU A 56 9.35 0.77 -3.81
N GLU A 57 10.46 1.18 -4.44
CA GLU A 57 10.70 2.57 -4.82
C GLU A 57 9.58 3.14 -5.71
N SER A 58 9.15 2.37 -6.72
CA SER A 58 8.06 2.81 -7.60
C SER A 58 6.73 2.88 -6.84
N LEU A 59 6.46 1.95 -5.91
CA LEU A 59 5.27 2.01 -5.07
C LEU A 59 5.24 3.28 -4.22
N LEU A 60 6.35 3.64 -3.58
CA LEU A 60 6.46 4.85 -2.76
C LEU A 60 6.33 6.13 -3.60
N LYS A 61 6.89 6.15 -4.82
CA LYS A 61 6.67 7.26 -5.78
C LYS A 61 5.20 7.42 -6.16
N LEU A 62 4.48 6.31 -6.38
CA LEU A 62 3.02 6.36 -6.61
C LEU A 62 2.30 6.87 -5.36
N ALA A 63 2.67 6.37 -4.17
CA ALA A 63 2.05 6.76 -2.90
C ALA A 63 2.20 8.26 -2.61
N LEU A 64 3.37 8.84 -2.93
CA LEU A 64 3.61 10.28 -2.82
C LEU A 64 2.62 11.10 -3.66
N VAL A 65 2.45 10.75 -4.93
CA VAL A 65 1.53 11.47 -5.84
C VAL A 65 0.05 11.22 -5.51
N LEU A 66 -0.25 10.07 -4.90
CA LEU A 66 -1.60 9.71 -4.45
C LEU A 66 -1.92 10.20 -3.03
N GLU A 67 -1.03 11.00 -2.42
CA GLU A 67 -1.18 11.59 -1.10
C GLU A 67 -1.44 10.52 -0.02
N CYS A 68 -0.67 9.43 -0.04
CA CYS A 68 -0.78 8.34 0.93
C CYS A 68 0.59 7.73 1.31
N LEU A 69 1.67 8.49 1.15
CA LEU A 69 3.03 8.05 1.49
C LEU A 69 3.24 7.92 3.01
N ASP A 70 2.65 8.82 3.78
CA ASP A 70 2.63 8.84 5.25
C ASP A 70 2.16 7.51 5.85
N GLY A 71 1.21 6.83 5.21
CA GLY A 71 0.76 5.50 5.62
C GLY A 71 1.86 4.41 5.62
N PHE A 72 3.01 4.65 5.00
CA PHE A 72 4.15 3.74 5.04
C PHE A 72 5.07 3.95 6.25
N GLU A 73 4.97 5.07 6.97
CA GLU A 73 5.74 5.31 8.19
C GLU A 73 5.35 4.31 9.29
N GLY A 74 4.07 3.95 9.34
CA GLY A 74 3.52 2.94 10.26
C GLY A 74 3.92 1.48 9.96
N VAL A 75 4.66 1.22 8.88
CA VAL A 75 5.05 -0.13 8.51
C VAL A 75 6.18 -0.60 9.41
N CYS A 76 5.94 -1.71 10.12
CA CYS A 76 6.88 -2.31 11.05
C CYS A 76 7.21 -1.45 12.28
N GLU A 77 6.35 -0.48 12.64
CA GLU A 77 6.43 0.16 13.95
C GLU A 77 6.33 -0.86 15.08
N GLU A 78 7.00 -0.54 16.21
CA GLU A 78 6.91 -1.34 17.42
C GLU A 78 5.45 -1.43 17.84
N ARG A 79 4.90 -2.65 17.90
CA ARG A 79 3.62 -2.84 18.57
C ARG A 79 3.90 -2.62 20.05
N GLU A 80 3.12 -1.75 20.70
CA GLU A 80 3.14 -1.67 22.16
C GLU A 80 3.11 -3.10 22.70
N LYS A 81 4.14 -3.46 23.46
CA LYS A 81 4.16 -4.75 24.14
C LYS A 81 2.94 -4.74 25.04
N MET A 82 1.99 -5.61 24.74
CA MET A 82 0.99 -5.93 25.76
C MET A 82 1.80 -6.43 26.96
N PRO A 83 1.59 -5.88 28.17
CA PRO A 83 2.30 -6.36 29.34
C PRO A 83 2.16 -7.87 29.41
N GLU A 84 3.28 -8.58 29.44
CA GLU A 84 3.32 -10.04 29.42
C GLU A 84 2.75 -10.61 30.74
N SER A 85 2.67 -9.75 31.77
CA SER A 85 2.14 -10.08 33.09
C SER A 85 1.53 -8.87 33.82
N ILE A 86 0.78 -9.12 34.89
CA ILE A 86 0.23 -8.05 35.75
C ILE A 86 1.37 -7.31 36.48
N GLU A 87 2.47 -8.00 36.72
CA GLU A 87 3.68 -7.44 37.33
C GLU A 87 4.33 -6.35 36.46
N ASP A 88 4.10 -6.34 35.14
CA ASP A 88 4.61 -5.32 34.22
C ASP A 88 3.77 -4.01 34.22
N LEU A 89 2.66 -3.98 34.97
CA LEU A 89 1.71 -2.85 35.06
C LEU A 89 1.78 -2.07 36.39
N LEU A 90 2.60 -2.51 37.35
CA LEU A 90 2.77 -1.91 38.68
C LEU A 90 4.02 -1.03 38.75
#